data_AF-A0A1G2CYK8-F1
#
_entry.id   AF-A0A1G2CYK8-F1
#
_cell.length_a   1.000
_cell.length_b   1.000
_cell.length_c   1.000
_cell.angle_alpha   90.00
_cell.angle_beta   90.00
_cell.angle_gamma   90.00
#
_symmetry.space_group_name_H-M   'P 1'
#
loop_
_entity.id
_entity.type
_entity.pdbx_description
1 polymer ?
#
loop_
_entity_poly.entity_id
_entity_poly.type
_entity_poly.pdbx_seq_one_letter_code
_entity_poly.pdbx_strand_id
1 'polypeptide(L)'
;MRRIYFVYALRAVLNPLFLKALIASVFFWRSTAYISYANVIENAPRFTDVPRNLAFLRDAFMHADVMAVGLLLGVMVLGAWLVSDFLHKTQHSYF
;
A
#
# COMPACT_ATOMS: atom_id res chain seq x y z
N MET A 1 -19.58 0.61 32.43
CA MET A 1 -19.23 1.27 31.15
C MET A 1 -17.96 0.76 30.45
N ARG A 2 -16.94 0.21 31.17
CA ARG A 2 -15.70 -0.34 30.55
C ARG A 2 -15.92 -1.43 29.49
N ARG A 3 -16.96 -2.25 29.62
CA ARG A 3 -17.30 -3.32 28.65
C ARG A 3 -17.70 -2.76 27.27
N ILE A 4 -18.29 -1.57 27.21
CA ILE A 4 -18.76 -0.95 25.96
C ILE A 4 -17.57 -0.50 25.10
N TYR A 5 -16.53 0.09 25.73
CA TYR A 5 -15.31 0.49 25.03
C TYR A 5 -14.56 -0.70 24.44
N PHE A 6 -14.55 -1.85 25.14
CA PHE A 6 -13.90 -3.06 24.65
C PHE A 6 -14.58 -3.60 23.39
N VAL A 7 -15.90 -3.68 23.38
CA VAL A 7 -16.67 -4.12 22.21
C VAL A 7 -16.51 -3.14 21.05
N TYR A 8 -16.49 -1.84 21.31
CA TYR A 8 -16.29 -0.81 20.29
C TYR A 8 -14.89 -0.89 19.66
N ALA A 9 -13.85 -1.04 20.49
CA ALA A 9 -12.48 -1.23 20.02
C ALA A 9 -12.33 -2.54 19.21
N LEU A 10 -12.93 -3.64 19.68
CA LEU A 10 -12.93 -4.91 18.96
C LEU A 10 -13.58 -4.77 17.58
N ARG A 11 -14.69 -4.04 17.49
CA ARG A 11 -15.40 -3.79 16.23
C ARG A 11 -14.61 -2.89 15.28
N ALA A 12 -13.83 -1.94 15.80
CA ALA A 12 -12.94 -1.10 15.02
C ALA A 12 -11.75 -1.88 14.47
N VAL A 13 -11.12 -2.74 15.29
CA VAL A 13 -9.98 -3.59 14.89
C VAL A 13 -10.40 -4.67 13.90
N LEU A 14 -11.61 -5.23 14.06
CA LEU A 14 -12.16 -6.23 13.14
C LEU A 14 -12.85 -5.61 11.91
N ASN A 15 -12.75 -4.29 11.71
CA ASN A 15 -13.29 -3.67 10.52
C ASN A 15 -12.49 -4.16 9.30
N PRO A 16 -13.14 -4.69 8.25
CA PRO A 16 -12.44 -5.21 7.07
C PRO A 16 -11.56 -4.16 6.38
N LEU A 17 -11.93 -2.87 6.44
CA LEU A 17 -11.09 -1.79 5.93
C LEU A 17 -9.81 -1.63 6.76
N PHE A 18 -9.92 -1.66 8.09
CA PHE A 18 -8.78 -1.55 8.98
C PHE A 18 -7.82 -2.73 8.79
N LEU A 19 -8.36 -3.94 8.69
CA LEU A 19 -7.55 -5.14 8.49
C LEU A 19 -6.79 -5.11 7.16
N LYS A 20 -7.45 -4.70 6.06
CA LYS A 20 -6.81 -4.52 4.76
C LYS A 20 -5.71 -3.46 4.79
N ALA A 21 -5.97 -2.32 5.44
CA ALA A 21 -4.99 -1.25 5.61
C ALA A 21 -3.79 -1.74 6.42
N LEU A 22 -4.04 -2.48 7.50
CA LEU A 22 -2.99 -3.06 8.34
C LEU A 22 -2.12 -4.05 7.55
N ILE A 23 -2.71 -4.94 6.75
CA ILE A 23 -1.96 -5.87 5.90
C ILE A 23 -1.11 -5.08 4.88
N ALA A 24 -1.67 -4.07 4.23
CA ALA A 24 -0.93 -3.23 3.29
C ALA A 24 0.26 -2.51 3.96
N SER A 25 0.04 -1.95 5.17
CA SER A 25 1.11 -1.33 5.97
C SER A 25 2.21 -2.33 6.36
N VAL A 26 1.85 -3.56 6.73
CA VAL A 26 2.83 -4.61 7.03
C VAL A 26 3.65 -4.98 5.80
N PHE A 27 3.02 -5.08 4.63
CA PHE A 27 3.74 -5.37 3.38
C PHE A 27 4.70 -4.25 3.03
N PHE A 28 4.25 -2.99 3.15
CA PHE A 28 5.09 -1.81 2.93
C PHE A 28 6.27 -1.74 3.92
N TRP A 29 6.04 -2.04 5.19
CA TRP A 29 7.12 -2.10 6.19
C TRP A 29 8.09 -3.23 5.88
N ARG A 30 7.62 -4.41 5.45
CA ARG A 30 8.50 -5.51 5.07
C ARG A 30 9.32 -5.20 3.82
N SER A 31 8.79 -4.43 2.86
CA SER A 31 9.54 -4.07 1.66
C SER A 31 10.69 -3.11 1.94
N THR A 32 10.69 -2.34 3.04
CA THR A 32 11.86 -1.51 3.42
C THR A 32 13.11 -2.34 3.73
N ALA A 33 12.96 -3.63 4.06
CA ALA A 33 14.09 -4.53 4.27
C ALA A 33 14.79 -4.92 2.96
N TYR A 34 14.10 -4.77 1.82
CA TYR A 34 14.62 -5.13 0.50
C TYR A 34 14.91 -3.90 -0.36
N ILE A 35 14.20 -2.79 -0.14
CA ILE A 35 14.28 -1.58 -0.95
C ILE A 35 14.50 -0.37 -0.04
N SER A 36 15.54 0.42 -0.34
CA SER A 36 15.73 1.74 0.27
C SER A 36 14.91 2.78 -0.48
N TYR A 37 13.77 3.20 0.09
CA TYR A 37 12.94 4.25 -0.49
C TYR A 37 13.65 5.61 -0.63
N ALA A 38 14.56 5.92 0.30
CA ALA A 38 15.39 7.13 0.22
C ALA A 38 16.24 7.12 -1.06
N ASN A 39 16.94 6.01 -1.32
CA ASN A 39 17.77 5.88 -2.51
C ASN A 39 16.92 5.92 -3.80
N VAL A 40 15.73 5.32 -3.78
CA VAL A 40 14.83 5.37 -4.95
C VAL A 40 14.42 6.81 -5.25
N ILE A 41 14.09 7.60 -4.23
CA ILE A 41 13.69 9.01 -4.39
C ILE A 41 14.86 9.89 -4.82
N GLU A 42 16.05 9.69 -4.25
CA GLU A 42 17.26 10.45 -4.61
C GLU A 42 17.71 10.20 -6.05
N ASN A 43 17.55 8.96 -6.53
CA ASN A 43 17.94 8.59 -7.89
C ASN A 43 16.79 8.72 -8.90
N ALA A 44 15.59 9.12 -8.46
CA ALA A 44 14.45 9.27 -9.35
C ALA A 44 14.69 10.43 -10.34
N PRO A 45 14.51 10.20 -11.66
CA PRO A 45 14.54 11.28 -12.63
C PRO A 45 13.38 12.26 -12.39
N ARG A 46 13.49 13.47 -12.95
CA ARG A 46 12.39 14.44 -12.89
C ARG A 46 11.14 13.84 -13.53
N PHE A 47 9.97 14.09 -12.93
CA PHE A 47 8.69 13.61 -13.45
C PHE A 47 8.41 14.04 -14.90
N THR A 48 9.01 15.14 -15.36
CA THR A 48 8.88 15.65 -16.73
C THR A 48 9.70 14.86 -17.76
N ASP A 49 10.74 14.13 -17.35
CA ASP A 49 11.60 13.34 -18.24
C ASP A 49 11.06 11.90 -18.40
N VAL A 50 9.96 11.78 -19.15
CA VAL A 50 9.27 10.49 -19.41
C VAL A 50 10.22 9.37 -19.90
N PRO A 51 11.14 9.60 -20.87
CA PRO A 51 12.02 8.53 -21.36
C PRO A 51 12.96 8.00 -20.27
N ARG A 52 13.49 8.89 -19.42
CA ARG A 52 14.38 8.50 -18.32
C ARG A 52 13.64 7.79 -17.20
N ASN A 53 12.40 8.19 -16.92
CA ASN A 53 11.56 7.50 -15.94
C ASN A 53 11.25 6.06 -16.37
N LEU A 54 11.01 5.82 -17.66
CA LEU A 54 10.80 4.46 -18.19
C LEU A 54 12.07 3.61 -18.09
N ALA A 55 13.23 4.15 -18.44
CA ALA A 55 14.50 3.45 -18.29
C ALA A 55 14.81 3.12 -16.82
N PHE A 56 14.62 4.10 -15.92
CA PHE A 56 14.80 3.93 -14.49
C PHE A 56 13.88 2.86 -13.91
N LEU A 57 12.58 2.87 -14.26
CA LEU A 57 11.63 1.84 -13.83
C LEU A 57 12.03 0.45 -14.34
N ARG A 58 12.42 0.35 -15.61
CA ARG A 58 12.89 -0.92 -16.19
C ARG A 58 14.10 -1.46 -15.43
N ASP A 59 15.11 -0.62 -15.23
CA ASP A 59 16.33 -1.05 -14.54
C ASP A 59 16.06 -1.41 -13.08
N ALA A 60 15.20 -0.65 -12.40
CA ALA A 60 14.77 -0.96 -11.04
C ALA A 60 14.05 -2.32 -10.96
N PHE A 61 13.17 -2.63 -11.91
CA PHE A 61 12.48 -3.93 -11.96
C PHE A 61 13.41 -5.09 -12.29
N MET A 62 14.35 -4.91 -13.22
CA MET A 62 15.27 -5.99 -13.63
C MET A 62 16.25 -6.39 -12.53
N HIS A 63 16.57 -5.47 -11.61
CA HIS A 63 17.49 -5.72 -10.50
C HIS A 63 16.78 -5.87 -9.15
N ALA A 64 15.44 -5.82 -9.12
CA ALA A 64 14.68 -5.99 -7.90
C ALA A 64 14.65 -7.47 -7.48
N ASP A 65 14.74 -7.70 -6.17
CA ASP A 65 14.50 -9.02 -5.58
C ASP A 65 13.04 -9.45 -5.83
N VAL A 66 12.83 -10.71 -6.20
CA VAL A 66 11.50 -11.31 -6.44
C VAL A 66 10.58 -11.11 -5.23
N MET A 67 11.11 -11.22 -4.01
CA MET A 67 10.33 -11.00 -2.78
C MET A 67 9.90 -9.54 -2.63
N ALA A 68 10.76 -8.60 -3.01
CA ALA A 68 10.45 -7.17 -2.97
C ALA A 68 9.35 -6.82 -3.98
N VAL A 69 9.44 -7.37 -5.20
CA VAL A 69 8.42 -7.21 -6.25
C VAL A 69 7.08 -7.79 -5.78
N GLY A 70 7.08 -8.99 -5.20
CA GLY A 70 5.87 -9.62 -4.66
C GLY A 70 5.19 -8.79 -3.57
N LEU A 71 5.97 -8.24 -2.63
CA LEU A 71 5.46 -7.36 -1.58
C LEU A 71 4.86 -6.08 -2.17
N LEU A 72 5.56 -5.42 -3.10
CA LEU A 72 5.07 -4.21 -3.76
C LEU A 72 3.79 -4.45 -4.57
N LEU A 73 3.72 -5.55 -5.33
CA LEU A 73 2.50 -5.96 -6.02
C LEU A 73 1.35 -6.18 -5.04
N GLY A 74 1.62 -6.85 -3.91
CA GLY A 74 0.64 -7.04 -2.85
C GLY A 74 0.12 -5.71 -2.28
N VAL A 75 1.02 -4.75 -2.03
CA VAL A 75 0.63 -3.38 -1.61
C VAL A 75 -0.24 -2.70 -2.67
N MET A 76 0.12 -2.80 -3.96
CA MET A 76 -0.68 -2.18 -5.03
C MET A 76 -2.07 -2.80 -5.15
N VAL A 77 -2.19 -4.13 -5.11
CA VAL A 77 -3.48 -4.82 -5.19
C VAL A 77 -4.35 -4.50 -3.97
N LEU A 78 -3.79 -4.56 -2.76
CA LEU A 78 -4.52 -4.21 -1.54
C LEU A 78 -4.91 -2.74 -1.50
N GLY A 79 -4.04 -1.85 -1.99
CA GLY A 79 -4.31 -0.42 -2.11
C GLY A 79 -5.46 -0.13 -3.09
N ALA A 80 -5.41 -0.73 -4.28
CA ALA A 80 -6.51 -0.62 -5.25
C ALA A 80 -7.82 -1.19 -4.70
N TRP A 81 -7.76 -2.31 -3.98
CA TRP A 81 -8.93 -2.89 -3.34
C TRP A 81 -9.48 -2.00 -2.22
N LEU A 82 -8.62 -1.40 -1.40
CA LEU A 82 -9.01 -0.42 -0.37
C LEU A 82 -9.70 0.80 -0.97
N VAL A 83 -9.14 1.35 -2.05
CA VAL A 83 -9.73 2.49 -2.77
C VAL A 83 -11.09 2.10 -3.34
N SER A 84 -11.19 0.92 -3.97
CA SER A 84 -12.46 0.40 -4.47
C SER A 84 -13.49 0.24 -3.36
N ASP A 85 -13.14 -0.41 -2.25
CA ASP A 85 -14.03 -0.57 -1.10
C ASP A 85 -14.50 0.77 -0.55
N PHE A 86 -13.59 1.75 -0.44
CA PHE A 86 -13.93 3.08 0.05
C PHE A 86 -14.94 3.77 -0.87
N LEU A 87 -14.72 3.73 -2.20
CA LEU A 87 -15.64 4.29 -3.18
C LEU A 87 -17.03 3.62 -3.12
N HIS A 88 -17.09 2.29 -3.04
CA HIS A 88 -18.36 1.55 -2.95
C HIS A 88 -19.10 1.81 -1.63
N LYS A 89 -18.39 1.93 -0.50
CA LYS A 89 -19.01 2.27 0.80
C LYS A 89 -19.60 3.68 0.81
N THR A 90 -18.94 4.59 0.10
CA THR A 90 -19.40 5.99 -0.01
C THR A 90 -20.71 6.05 -0.81
N GLN A 91 -20.89 5.21 -1.84
CA GLN A 91 -22.11 5.18 -2.66
C GLN A 91 -23.35 4.68 -1.90
N HIS A 92 -23.20 3.76 -0.94
CA HIS A 92 -24.33 3.27 -0.12
C HIS A 92 -24.79 4.22 0.99
N SER A 93 -24.07 5.33 1.24
CA SER A 93 -24.43 6.28 2.31
C SER A 93 -25.36 7.41 1.84
N TYR A 94 -25.75 7.42 0.56
CA TYR A 94 -26.54 8.49 -0.08
C TYR A 94 -27.95 8.05 -0.55
N PHE A 95 -28.44 6.89 -0.09
CA PHE A 95 -29.83 6.46 -0.31
C PHE A 95 -30.51 6.13 1.02
#